data_AF-A0A7Y0SPQ9-F1
#
_entry.id   AF-A0A7Y0SPQ9-F1
#
_cell.length_a   1.000
_cell.length_b   1.000
_cell.length_c   1.000
_cell.angle_alpha   90.00
_cell.angle_beta   90.00
_cell.angle_gamma   90.00
#
_symmetry.space_group_name_H-M   'P 1'
#
loop_
_entity.id
_entity.type
_entity.pdbx_description
1 polymer ?
#
loop_
_entity_poly.entity_id
_entity_poly.type
_entity_poly.pdbx_seq_one_letter_code
_entity_poly.pdbx_strand_id
1 'polypeptide(L)'
;MENPDVLSGKIKHVDLSHLPYIGDIPDFNSIKDTKEKKAAFFDFLRPKIALENQRIRHERAFLTSLKVGQVTQEQQEYAQRLSSLYSLPLSNDKIDQAWLDEMLV
;
A
#
# COMPACT_ATOMS: atom_id res chain seq x y z
N MET A 1 -10.03 28.08 23.19
CA MET A 1 -9.27 28.62 22.05
C MET A 1 -9.44 27.64 20.92
N GLU A 2 -10.37 27.93 20.01
CA GLU A 2 -10.59 27.11 18.81
C GLU A 2 -9.55 27.50 17.74
N ASN A 3 -8.92 26.51 17.13
CA ASN A 3 -7.90 26.71 16.11
C ASN A 3 -8.60 26.99 14.76
N PRO A 4 -8.48 28.20 14.18
CA PRO A 4 -9.28 28.62 13.02
C PRO A 4 -8.86 28.02 11.67
N ASP A 5 -7.84 27.17 11.62
CA ASP A 5 -7.24 26.69 10.37
C ASP A 5 -7.97 25.52 9.67
N VAL A 6 -9.12 25.05 10.17
CA VAL A 6 -9.79 23.87 9.59
C VAL A 6 -10.66 24.20 8.35
N LEU A 7 -10.83 25.47 7.97
CA LEU A 7 -11.86 25.85 6.98
C LEU A 7 -11.36 26.21 5.57
N SER A 8 -10.10 25.99 5.20
CA SER A 8 -9.66 26.26 3.81
C SER A 8 -8.55 25.32 3.31
N GLY A 9 -8.79 24.00 3.42
CA GLY A 9 -7.99 23.04 2.67
C GLY A 9 -8.61 22.83 1.29
N LYS A 10 -8.05 23.43 0.23
CA LYS A 10 -8.23 22.86 -1.12
C LYS A 10 -7.75 21.42 -1.01
N ILE A 11 -8.68 20.46 -1.01
CA ILE A 11 -8.35 19.03 -0.98
C ILE A 11 -7.47 18.79 -2.20
N LYS A 12 -6.16 18.63 -1.98
CA LYS A 12 -5.27 18.14 -3.04
C LYS A 12 -5.83 16.77 -3.40
N HIS A 13 -6.27 16.59 -4.65
CA HIS A 13 -6.69 15.29 -5.14
C HIS A 13 -5.56 14.31 -4.83
N VAL A 14 -5.88 13.26 -4.06
CA VAL A 14 -4.93 12.17 -3.82
C VAL A 14 -4.61 11.57 -5.18
N ASP A 15 -3.32 11.52 -5.53
CA ASP A 15 -2.90 10.85 -6.76
C ASP A 15 -3.07 9.34 -6.57
N LEU A 16 -4.10 8.80 -7.23
CA LEU A 16 -4.44 7.37 -7.20
C LEU A 16 -4.01 6.66 -8.48
N SER A 17 -3.21 7.30 -9.34
CA SER A 17 -2.79 6.77 -10.64
C SER A 17 -1.95 5.49 -10.53
N HIS A 18 -1.25 5.30 -9.40
CA HIS A 18 -0.47 4.09 -9.12
C HIS A 18 -1.33 2.89 -8.72
N LEU A 19 -2.64 3.08 -8.49
CA LEU A 19 -3.53 1.98 -8.10
C LEU A 19 -4.00 1.22 -9.33
N PRO A 20 -4.10 -0.12 -9.24
CA PRO A 20 -4.70 -0.93 -10.30
C PRO A 20 -6.13 -0.44 -10.62
N TYR A 21 -6.50 -0.48 -11.91
CA TYR A 21 -7.83 -0.10 -12.37
C TYR A 21 -8.88 -1.07 -11.82
N ILE A 22 -9.82 -0.55 -11.04
CA ILE A 22 -10.86 -1.33 -10.34
C ILE A 22 -12.20 -0.59 -10.33
N GLY A 23 -12.40 0.30 -11.30
CA GLY A 23 -13.59 1.13 -11.47
C GLY A 23 -13.30 2.62 -11.50
N ASP A 24 -14.25 3.37 -12.05
CA ASP A 24 -14.15 4.83 -12.19
C ASP A 24 -14.33 5.52 -10.85
N ILE A 25 -13.64 6.65 -10.66
CA ILE A 25 -13.74 7.46 -9.45
C ILE A 25 -15.08 8.21 -9.47
N PRO A 26 -15.96 8.03 -8.47
CA PRO A 26 -17.21 8.80 -8.40
C PRO A 26 -16.95 10.30 -8.28
N ASP A 27 -17.80 11.13 -8.90
CA ASP A 27 -17.80 12.57 -8.64
C ASP A 27 -18.41 12.86 -7.27
N PHE A 28 -17.59 12.79 -6.23
CA PHE A 28 -18.01 13.06 -4.85
C PHE A 28 -18.52 14.49 -4.62
N ASN A 29 -18.28 15.44 -5.53
CA ASN A 29 -18.78 16.82 -5.41
C ASN A 29 -20.24 16.94 -5.85
N SER A 30 -20.70 16.03 -6.72
CA SER A 30 -22.11 15.98 -7.15
C SER A 30 -23.06 15.44 -6.06
N ILE A 31 -22.54 14.69 -5.07
CA ILE A 31 -23.34 14.06 -4.00
C ILE A 31 -23.52 15.04 -2.82
N LYS A 32 -24.74 15.55 -2.64
CA LYS A 32 -25.08 16.53 -1.58
C LYS A 32 -25.31 15.89 -0.22
N ASP A 33 -25.91 14.71 -0.19
CA ASP A 33 -26.17 14.00 1.06
C ASP A 33 -24.87 13.42 1.63
N THR A 34 -24.56 13.75 2.88
CA THR A 34 -23.28 13.36 3.50
C THR A 34 -23.22 11.86 3.77
N LYS A 35 -24.36 11.21 4.04
CA LYS A 35 -24.43 9.76 4.26
C LYS A 35 -24.20 9.01 2.95
N GLU A 36 -24.84 9.45 1.87
CA GLU A 36 -24.64 8.90 0.52
C GLU A 36 -23.20 9.10 0.03
N LYS A 37 -22.64 10.31 0.24
CA LYS A 37 -21.24 10.61 -0.13
C LYS A 37 -20.24 9.70 0.58
N LYS A 38 -20.45 9.43 1.87
CA LYS A 38 -19.63 8.48 2.64
C LYS A 38 -19.80 7.05 2.14
N ALA A 39 -21.02 6.62 1.84
CA ALA A 39 -21.27 5.29 1.27
C ALA A 39 -20.50 5.11 -0.04
N ALA A 40 -20.66 6.03 -1.00
CA ALA A 40 -19.95 6.02 -2.27
C ALA A 40 -18.42 6.03 -2.09
N PHE A 41 -17.90 6.81 -1.13
CA PHE A 41 -16.47 6.85 -0.83
C PHE A 41 -15.93 5.49 -0.35
N PHE A 42 -16.62 4.85 0.60
CA PHE A 42 -16.20 3.54 1.09
C PHE A 42 -16.43 2.43 0.06
N ASP A 43 -17.51 2.49 -0.72
CA ASP A 43 -17.77 1.54 -1.81
C ASP A 43 -16.67 1.60 -2.87
N PHE A 44 -16.17 2.81 -3.16
CA PHE A 44 -15.01 2.99 -4.03
C PHE A 44 -13.70 2.45 -3.42
N LEU A 45 -13.47 2.65 -2.11
CA LEU A 45 -12.19 2.26 -1.47
C LEU A 45 -12.07 0.78 -1.12
N ARG A 46 -13.14 0.13 -0.64
CA ARG A 46 -13.10 -1.27 -0.16
C ARG A 46 -12.48 -2.26 -1.15
N PRO A 47 -12.84 -2.28 -2.45
CA PRO A 47 -12.21 -3.21 -3.39
C PRO A 47 -10.71 -2.93 -3.56
N LYS A 48 -10.28 -1.66 -3.49
CA LYS A 48 -8.85 -1.29 -3.58
C LYS A 48 -8.06 -1.83 -2.40
N ILE A 49 -8.61 -1.63 -1.20
CA ILE A 49 -8.01 -2.14 0.04
C ILE A 49 -7.95 -3.67 0.01
N ALA A 50 -8.99 -4.35 -0.47
CA ALA A 50 -9.01 -5.80 -0.57
C ALA A 50 -7.90 -6.33 -1.50
N LEU A 51 -7.69 -5.67 -2.63
CA LEU A 51 -6.64 -6.01 -3.60
C LEU A 51 -5.24 -5.76 -3.03
N GLU A 52 -5.00 -4.60 -2.40
CA GLU A 52 -3.70 -4.33 -1.76
C GLU A 52 -3.42 -5.30 -0.61
N ASN A 53 -4.44 -5.63 0.20
CA ASN A 53 -4.32 -6.65 1.23
C ASN A 53 -3.98 -8.03 0.64
N GLN A 54 -4.48 -8.37 -0.54
CA GLN A 54 -4.12 -9.61 -1.22
C GLN A 54 -2.66 -9.59 -1.66
N ARG A 55 -2.22 -8.49 -2.27
CA ARG A 55 -0.82 -8.30 -2.67
C ARG A 55 0.13 -8.42 -1.47
N ILE A 56 -0.15 -7.72 -0.38
CA ILE A 56 0.66 -7.79 0.86
C ILE A 56 0.70 -9.23 1.40
N ARG A 57 -0.41 -9.99 1.34
CA ARG A 57 -0.41 -11.40 1.75
C ARG A 57 0.52 -12.26 0.88
N HIS A 58 0.54 -12.04 -0.44
CA HIS A 58 1.46 -12.76 -1.32
C HIS A 58 2.92 -12.39 -1.03
N GLU A 59 3.21 -11.11 -0.81
CA GLU A 59 4.55 -10.63 -0.44
C GLU A 59 5.01 -11.25 0.89
N ARG A 60 4.16 -11.26 1.92
CA ARG A 60 4.45 -11.91 3.20
C ARG A 60 4.66 -13.42 3.06
N ALA A 61 3.83 -14.10 2.28
CA ALA A 61 3.98 -15.54 2.03
C ALA A 61 5.30 -15.85 1.32
N PHE A 62 5.68 -15.02 0.36
CA PHE A 62 6.99 -15.09 -0.28
C PHE A 62 8.12 -14.93 0.74
N LEU A 63 8.11 -13.84 1.53
CA LEU A 63 9.16 -13.57 2.53
C LEU A 63 9.28 -14.70 3.57
N THR A 64 8.14 -15.23 4.03
CA THR A 64 8.09 -16.34 4.99
C THR A 64 8.61 -17.66 4.38
N SER A 65 8.55 -17.81 3.06
CA SER A 65 9.05 -19.01 2.37
C SER A 65 10.57 -19.01 2.18
N LEU A 66 11.23 -17.87 2.37
CA LEU A 66 12.67 -17.74 2.17
C LEU A 66 13.44 -18.48 3.25
N LYS A 67 14.49 -19.17 2.83
CA LYS A 67 15.48 -19.77 3.71
C LYS A 67 16.78 -19.00 3.56
N VAL A 68 17.19 -18.29 4.61
CA VAL A 68 18.44 -17.51 4.61
C VAL A 68 19.62 -18.43 4.23
N GLY A 69 20.44 -17.98 3.28
CA GLY A 69 21.55 -18.76 2.73
C GLY A 69 21.17 -19.77 1.64
N GLN A 70 19.89 -19.97 1.35
CA GLN A 70 19.36 -20.84 0.29
C GLN A 70 18.36 -20.09 -0.60
N VAL A 71 18.80 -18.94 -1.10
CA VAL A 71 17.99 -18.03 -1.92
C VAL A 71 18.43 -18.13 -3.38
N THR A 72 17.48 -18.30 -4.28
CA THR A 72 17.72 -18.27 -5.74
C THR A 72 17.89 -16.84 -6.24
N GLN A 73 18.47 -16.66 -7.43
CA GLN A 73 18.59 -15.34 -8.04
C GLN A 73 17.22 -14.64 -8.21
N GLU A 74 16.18 -15.37 -8.60
CA GLU A 74 14.83 -14.81 -8.75
C GLU A 74 14.26 -14.30 -7.41
N GLN A 75 14.44 -15.07 -6.34
CA GLN A 75 14.05 -14.65 -4.99
C GLN A 75 14.86 -13.43 -4.53
N GLN A 76 16.15 -13.38 -4.84
CA GLN A 76 17.01 -12.24 -4.54
C GLN A 76 16.54 -10.97 -5.26
N GLU A 77 16.26 -11.06 -6.56
CA GLU A 77 15.76 -9.93 -7.35
C GLU A 77 14.40 -9.44 -6.85
N TYR A 78 13.51 -10.36 -6.47
CA TYR A 78 12.21 -9.97 -5.93
C TYR A 78 12.32 -9.33 -4.54
N ALA A 79 13.16 -9.87 -3.66
CA ALA A 79 13.46 -9.25 -2.37
C ALA A 79 14.10 -7.86 -2.54
N GLN A 80 14.98 -7.67 -3.53
CA GLN A 80 15.54 -6.34 -3.84
C GLN A 80 14.44 -5.36 -4.24
N ARG A 81 13.46 -5.77 -5.04
CA ARG A 81 12.31 -4.91 -5.40
C ARG A 81 11.49 -4.55 -4.17
N LEU A 82 11.22 -5.51 -3.28
CA LEU A 82 10.50 -5.26 -2.02
C LEU A 82 11.29 -4.32 -1.10
N SER A 83 12.61 -4.47 -1.02
CA SER A 83 13.49 -3.59 -0.24
C SER A 83 13.33 -2.13 -0.65
N SER A 84 13.25 -1.85 -1.95
CA SER A 84 13.04 -0.50 -2.48
C SER A 84 11.61 -0.02 -2.27
N LEU A 85 10.61 -0.90 -2.45
CA LEU A 85 9.20 -0.57 -2.28
C LEU A 85 8.87 -0.15 -0.84
N TYR A 86 9.41 -0.87 0.13
CA TYR A 86 9.18 -0.62 1.56
C TYR A 86 10.24 0.29 2.18
N SER A 87 11.20 0.78 1.39
CA SER A 87 12.31 1.63 1.86
C SER A 87 13.15 0.99 2.97
N LEU A 88 13.30 -0.34 2.92
CA LEU A 88 14.08 -1.17 3.83
C LEU A 88 15.21 -1.84 3.05
N PRO A 89 16.38 -1.19 2.84
CA PRO A 89 17.43 -1.71 1.97
C PRO A 89 18.09 -2.98 2.52
N LEU A 90 18.55 -3.86 1.63
CA LEU A 90 19.32 -5.05 1.99
C LEU A 90 20.73 -4.68 2.48
N SER A 91 21.19 -5.32 3.55
CA SER A 91 22.57 -5.16 4.02
C SER A 91 23.54 -5.97 3.16
N ASN A 92 24.52 -5.31 2.55
CA ASN A 92 25.50 -5.95 1.63
C ASN A 92 24.86 -6.75 0.49
N ASP A 93 23.71 -6.29 -0.02
CA ASP A 93 22.91 -6.97 -1.04
C ASP A 93 22.55 -8.42 -0.66
N LYS A 94 22.37 -8.70 0.64
CA LYS A 94 21.99 -10.04 1.13
C LYS A 94 20.69 -9.99 1.90
N ILE A 95 19.89 -11.03 1.69
CA ILE A 95 18.74 -11.34 2.54
C ILE A 95 19.29 -12.02 3.79
N ASP A 96 19.30 -11.30 4.91
CA ASP A 96 19.62 -11.84 6.22
C ASP A 96 18.36 -11.92 7.10
N GLN A 97 18.50 -12.55 8.27
CA GLN A 97 17.37 -12.74 9.17
C GLN A 97 16.87 -11.40 9.74
N ALA A 98 17.76 -10.44 10.00
CA ALA A 98 17.39 -9.15 10.56
C ALA A 98 16.49 -8.37 9.60
N TRP A 99 16.82 -8.37 8.31
CA TRP A 99 15.99 -7.75 7.28
C TRP A 99 14.65 -8.46 7.09
N LEU A 100 14.62 -9.80 7.13
CA LEU A 100 13.37 -10.56 7.07
C LEU A 100 12.45 -10.25 8.25
N ASP A 101 13.02 -10.16 9.45
CA ASP A 101 12.27 -9.82 10.66
C ASP A 101 11.67 -8.42 10.51
N GLU A 102 12.45 -7.43 10.07
CA GLU A 102 11.99 -6.05 9.86
C GLU A 102 10.86 -5.96 8.81
N MET A 103 10.97 -6.69 7.70
CA MET A 103 9.95 -6.75 6.65
C MET A 103 8.64 -7.45 7.11
N LEU A 104 8.69 -8.24 8.18
CA LEU A 104 7.56 -9.07 8.64
C LEU A 104 6.87 -8.54 9.91
N VAL A 105 7.38 -7.46 10.53
CA VAL A 105 6.70 -6.74 11.63
C VAL A 105 5.40 -6.09 11.15
#